data_AF-A0A0D1ZWW2-F1
#
_entry.id   AF-A0A0D1ZWW2-F1
#
_cell.length_a   1.000
_cell.length_b   1.000
_cell.length_c   1.000
_cell.angle_alpha   90.00
_cell.angle_beta   90.00
_cell.angle_gamma   90.00
#
_symmetry.space_group_name_H-M   'P 1'
#
loop_
_entity.id
_entity.type
_entity.pdbx_description
1 polymer ?
#
loop_
_entity_poly.entity_id
_entity_poly.type
_entity_poly.pdbx_seq_one_letter_code
_entity_poly.pdbx_strand_id
1 'polypeptide(L)'
;MSNRFYFGGSDSGSDVDDNDASLPFPKPLERSTFLAPDFDAAAFLSSLSNRFQTLEDLQTELRELSQILNKELVDLVNDNYQDFLLLGSTLYGGEEKIEDIRLGLLGFERDVKAVRDKVDARRNEVAELLRQKKALRQETSVGQALLEIAERLDLLEEKLEISTPSTKQPATKVKDQPRDDGGELWDDEWVEETTTNDIDEELDSVEVDGVPPRLKRRTEEFLILKHLASKHSPQHPFLLAQEGRMRTIQEILLSDLEMTIKQETEIKNKQNLLQIRGAIAE
;
A
#
# COMPACT_ATOMS: atom_id res chain seq x y z
N MET A 1 -24.99 -60.55 -42.99
CA MET A 1 -25.52 -61.75 -43.66
C MET A 1 -24.49 -62.85 -43.52
N SER A 2 -24.88 -63.90 -42.81
CA SER A 2 -24.12 -65.13 -42.58
C SER A 2 -23.71 -65.80 -43.89
N ASN A 3 -22.59 -66.52 -43.90
CA ASN A 3 -22.49 -67.75 -44.67
C ASN A 3 -21.62 -68.76 -43.92
N ARG A 4 -22.33 -69.74 -43.34
CA ARG A 4 -21.83 -70.95 -42.70
C ARG A 4 -21.84 -72.04 -43.77
N PHE A 5 -20.68 -72.51 -44.20
CA PHE A 5 -20.57 -73.71 -45.03
C PHE A 5 -20.14 -74.88 -44.16
N TYR A 6 -21.00 -75.90 -44.08
CA TYR A 6 -20.70 -77.22 -43.55
C TYR A 6 -20.36 -78.14 -44.72
N PHE A 7 -19.22 -78.83 -44.64
CA PHE A 7 -19.02 -80.09 -45.34
C PHE A 7 -18.76 -81.16 -44.28
N GLY A 8 -19.68 -82.12 -44.19
CA GLY A 8 -19.47 -83.39 -43.52
C GLY A 8 -19.04 -84.43 -44.54
N GLY A 9 -18.10 -85.28 -44.15
CA GLY A 9 -17.68 -86.47 -44.86
C GLY A 9 -16.73 -87.29 -43.99
N SER A 10 -17.23 -88.39 -43.44
CA SER A 10 -16.44 -89.44 -42.78
C SER A 10 -15.67 -90.27 -43.81
N ASP A 11 -14.42 -90.66 -43.50
CA ASP A 11 -14.01 -92.07 -43.46
C ASP A 11 -12.60 -92.23 -42.83
N SER A 12 -12.51 -93.32 -42.06
CA SER A 12 -11.37 -94.12 -41.60
C SER A 12 -9.95 -93.81 -42.07
N GLY A 13 -9.02 -93.91 -41.12
CA GLY A 13 -7.70 -94.44 -41.40
C GLY A 13 -6.59 -93.92 -40.49
N SER A 14 -6.02 -94.85 -39.72
CA SER A 14 -4.74 -94.78 -39.01
C SER A 14 -4.62 -93.84 -37.81
N ASP A 15 -4.70 -94.45 -36.62
CA ASP A 15 -3.81 -94.13 -35.49
C ASP A 15 -2.37 -94.10 -36.00
N VAL A 16 -1.86 -92.91 -36.28
CA VAL A 16 -0.44 -92.60 -36.43
C VAL A 16 -0.17 -91.38 -35.57
N ASP A 17 0.22 -91.66 -34.33
CA ASP A 17 1.08 -90.85 -33.46
C ASP A 17 1.03 -89.34 -33.75
N ASP A 18 0.06 -88.64 -33.15
CA ASP A 18 -0.04 -87.17 -33.04
C ASP A 18 1.10 -86.61 -32.17
N ASN A 19 2.34 -86.86 -32.60
CA ASN A 19 3.57 -86.29 -32.08
C ASN A 19 4.38 -85.62 -33.19
N ASP A 20 3.73 -85.10 -34.23
CA ASP A 20 4.33 -84.06 -35.07
C ASP A 20 4.10 -82.70 -34.39
N ALA A 21 4.91 -82.46 -33.37
CA ALA A 21 4.97 -81.17 -32.69
C ALA A 21 5.20 -80.09 -33.75
N SER A 22 4.18 -79.26 -34.01
CA SER A 22 4.28 -78.12 -34.91
C SER A 22 5.53 -77.32 -34.54
N LEU A 23 6.59 -77.45 -35.34
CA LEU A 23 7.87 -76.86 -35.03
C LEU A 23 7.66 -75.34 -34.89
N PRO A 24 8.10 -74.73 -33.78
CA PRO A 24 7.88 -73.31 -33.57
C PRO A 24 8.66 -72.53 -34.62
N PHE A 25 7.94 -71.78 -35.48
CA PHE A 25 8.57 -70.86 -36.42
C PHE A 25 9.44 -69.86 -35.66
N PRO A 26 10.63 -69.53 -36.17
CA PRO A 26 11.48 -68.54 -35.55
C PRO A 26 10.75 -67.20 -35.48
N LYS A 27 10.75 -66.58 -34.29
CA LYS A 27 10.22 -65.22 -34.11
C LYS A 27 11.11 -64.23 -34.89
N PRO A 28 10.53 -63.23 -35.57
CA PRO A 28 11.32 -62.20 -36.26
C PRO A 28 12.35 -61.52 -35.35
N LEU A 29 13.45 -61.03 -35.93
CA LEU A 29 14.45 -60.26 -35.19
C LEU A 29 13.88 -58.93 -34.68
N GLU A 30 13.96 -58.73 -33.36
CA GLU A 30 13.49 -57.52 -32.70
C GLU A 30 14.50 -56.38 -32.88
N ARG A 31 14.03 -55.24 -33.44
CA ARG A 31 14.86 -54.05 -33.70
C ARG A 31 15.50 -53.46 -32.44
N SER A 32 14.85 -53.62 -31.29
CA SER A 32 15.31 -53.11 -29.99
C SER A 32 16.65 -53.70 -29.57
N THR A 33 16.99 -54.92 -30.00
CA THR A 33 18.26 -55.56 -29.63
C THR A 33 19.47 -54.87 -30.27
N PHE A 34 19.26 -54.17 -31.38
CA PHE A 34 20.30 -53.42 -32.09
C PHE A 34 20.50 -51.98 -31.56
N LEU A 35 19.67 -51.52 -30.63
CA LEU A 35 19.74 -50.18 -30.04
C LEU A 35 20.60 -50.12 -28.77
N ALA A 36 21.13 -51.25 -28.31
CA ALA A 36 21.97 -51.30 -27.12
C ALA A 36 23.33 -50.61 -27.39
N PRO A 37 23.81 -49.72 -26.50
CA PRO A 37 25.06 -48.98 -26.69
C PRO A 37 26.31 -49.86 -26.71
N ASP A 38 26.27 -51.04 -26.07
CA ASP A 38 27.36 -52.03 -26.01
C ASP A 38 27.05 -53.27 -26.87
N PHE A 39 26.46 -53.08 -28.05
CA PHE A 39 26.08 -54.20 -28.93
C PHE A 39 27.31 -55.01 -29.38
N ASP A 40 27.37 -56.27 -28.96
CA ASP A 40 28.33 -57.25 -29.47
C ASP A 40 27.63 -58.26 -30.38
N ALA A 41 28.03 -58.27 -31.65
CA ALA A 41 27.50 -59.17 -32.66
C ALA A 41 27.77 -60.65 -32.32
N ALA A 42 28.91 -60.97 -31.71
CA ALA A 42 29.26 -62.35 -31.36
C ALA A 42 28.38 -62.86 -30.21
N ALA A 43 28.21 -62.06 -29.14
CA ALA A 43 27.28 -62.35 -28.06
C ALA A 43 25.82 -62.46 -28.56
N PHE A 44 25.39 -61.55 -29.45
CA PHE A 44 24.05 -61.57 -30.03
C PHE A 44 23.78 -62.83 -30.86
N LEU A 45 24.67 -63.20 -31.77
CA LEU A 45 24.53 -64.43 -32.58
C LEU A 45 24.58 -65.68 -31.70
N SER A 46 25.38 -65.68 -30.64
CA SER A 46 25.41 -66.79 -29.67
C SER A 46 24.12 -66.91 -28.85
N SER A 47 23.44 -65.80 -28.57
CA SER A 47 22.13 -65.82 -27.88
C SER A 47 21.00 -66.34 -28.77
N LEU A 48 21.19 -66.28 -30.09
CA LEU A 48 20.22 -66.73 -31.10
C LEU A 48 20.37 -68.22 -31.47
N SER A 49 21.40 -68.91 -31.00
CA SER A 49 21.63 -70.34 -31.32
C SER A 49 20.54 -71.29 -30.81
N ASN A 50 19.67 -70.83 -29.90
CA ASN A 50 18.50 -71.58 -29.40
C ASN A 50 17.28 -71.47 -30.33
N ARG A 51 17.39 -70.70 -31.41
CA ARG A 51 16.39 -70.58 -32.46
C ARG A 51 16.73 -71.64 -33.52
N PHE A 52 15.84 -72.62 -33.73
CA PHE A 52 16.01 -73.69 -34.73
C PHE A 52 15.90 -73.16 -36.19
N GLN A 53 16.71 -72.18 -36.55
CA GLN A 53 16.76 -71.51 -37.86
C GLN A 53 18.07 -71.88 -38.57
N THR A 54 18.05 -71.97 -39.91
CA THR A 54 19.30 -72.16 -40.67
C THR A 54 20.10 -70.87 -40.69
N LEU A 55 21.43 -70.98 -40.81
CA LEU A 55 22.30 -69.80 -40.92
C LEU A 55 21.99 -68.98 -42.18
N GLU A 56 21.53 -69.64 -43.25
CA GLU A 56 21.14 -68.99 -44.50
C GLU A 56 19.89 -68.14 -44.33
N ASP A 57 18.88 -68.65 -43.61
CA ASP A 57 17.66 -67.89 -43.28
C ASP A 57 17.93 -66.70 -42.36
N LEU A 58 18.85 -66.84 -41.40
CA LEU A 58 19.25 -65.71 -40.55
C LEU A 58 19.99 -64.64 -41.35
N GLN A 59 20.81 -65.05 -42.32
CA GLN A 59 21.54 -64.12 -43.17
C GLN A 59 20.60 -63.35 -44.11
N THR A 60 19.58 -64.01 -44.66
CA THR A 60 18.58 -63.34 -45.50
C THR A 60 17.72 -62.39 -44.68
N GLU A 61 17.27 -62.78 -43.50
CA GLU A 61 16.50 -61.94 -42.57
C GLU A 61 17.28 -60.67 -42.15
N LEU A 62 18.57 -60.80 -41.83
CA LEU A 62 19.42 -59.65 -41.50
C LEU A 62 19.65 -58.72 -42.70
N ARG A 63 19.81 -59.27 -43.91
CA ARG A 63 19.95 -58.46 -45.14
C ARG A 63 18.65 -57.71 -45.46
N GLU A 64 17.51 -58.36 -45.32
CA GLU A 64 16.20 -57.75 -45.52
C GLU A 64 15.96 -56.63 -44.50
N LEU A 65 16.25 -56.87 -43.22
CA LEU A 65 16.15 -55.86 -42.17
C LEU A 65 17.06 -54.65 -42.48
N SER A 66 18.29 -54.88 -42.94
CA SER A 66 19.20 -53.79 -43.34
C SER A 66 18.67 -52.98 -44.52
N GLN A 67 18.08 -53.63 -45.52
CA GLN A 67 17.49 -52.92 -46.67
C GLN A 67 16.26 -52.10 -46.26
N ILE A 68 15.41 -52.65 -45.40
CA ILE A 68 14.25 -51.94 -44.84
C ILE A 68 14.71 -50.72 -44.05
N LEU A 69 15.71 -50.86 -43.18
CA LEU A 69 16.24 -49.74 -42.39
C LEU A 69 16.89 -48.66 -43.27
N ASN A 70 17.61 -49.05 -44.33
CA ASN A 70 18.17 -48.07 -45.27
C ASN A 70 17.07 -47.30 -46.01
N LYS A 71 15.99 -47.99 -46.40
CA LYS A 71 14.84 -47.34 -47.02
C LYS A 71 14.13 -46.41 -46.03
N GLU A 72 13.85 -46.87 -44.81
CA GLU A 72 13.26 -46.07 -43.75
C GLU A 72 14.10 -44.84 -43.40
N LEU A 73 15.45 -44.95 -43.42
CA LEU A 73 16.33 -43.81 -43.21
C LEU A 73 16.16 -42.77 -44.30
N VAL A 74 16.14 -43.20 -45.56
CA VAL A 74 15.95 -42.28 -46.71
C VAL A 74 14.57 -41.66 -46.66
N ASP A 75 13.53 -42.45 -46.35
CA ASP A 75 12.16 -41.96 -46.21
C ASP A 75 12.06 -40.96 -45.04
N LEU A 76 12.64 -41.24 -43.87
CA LEU A 76 12.68 -40.32 -42.73
C LEU A 76 13.44 -39.02 -43.04
N VAL A 77 14.56 -39.13 -43.75
CA VAL A 77 15.33 -37.94 -44.17
C VAL A 77 14.50 -37.12 -45.13
N ASN A 78 13.85 -37.74 -46.11
CA ASN A 78 13.03 -37.03 -47.10
C ASN A 78 11.78 -36.40 -46.48
N ASP A 79 11.11 -37.12 -45.57
CA ASP A 79 9.91 -36.66 -44.87
C ASP A 79 10.24 -35.46 -43.97
N ASN A 80 11.36 -35.53 -43.24
CA ASN A 80 11.76 -34.47 -42.31
C ASN A 80 12.65 -33.40 -42.94
N TYR A 81 13.07 -33.53 -44.21
CA TYR A 81 13.96 -32.58 -44.86
C TYR A 81 13.37 -31.17 -44.90
N GLN A 82 12.06 -31.09 -45.14
CA GLN A 82 11.32 -29.82 -45.13
C GLN A 82 11.35 -29.18 -43.74
N ASP A 83 11.15 -29.98 -42.69
CA ASP A 83 11.18 -29.49 -41.31
C ASP A 83 12.58 -29.00 -40.90
N PHE A 84 13.64 -29.68 -41.33
CA PHE A 84 15.01 -29.23 -41.08
C PHE A 84 15.35 -27.93 -41.82
N LEU A 85 14.88 -27.76 -43.06
CA LEU A 85 15.05 -26.51 -43.80
C LEU A 85 14.24 -25.36 -43.17
N LEU A 86 13.00 -25.63 -42.75
CA LEU A 86 12.16 -24.66 -42.04
C LEU A 86 12.81 -24.27 -40.70
N LEU A 87 13.33 -25.23 -39.94
CA LEU A 87 14.03 -24.96 -38.69
C LEU A 87 15.31 -24.13 -38.91
N GLY A 88 16.11 -24.49 -39.92
CA GLY A 88 17.28 -23.71 -40.30
C GLY A 88 16.92 -22.27 -40.71
N SER A 89 15.85 -22.10 -41.49
CA SER A 89 15.38 -20.78 -41.93
C SER A 89 14.77 -19.93 -40.82
N THR A 90 14.21 -20.54 -39.78
CA THR A 90 13.61 -19.84 -38.62
C THR A 90 14.65 -19.50 -37.55
N LEU A 91 15.68 -20.34 -37.38
CA LEU A 91 16.85 -19.99 -36.58
C LEU A 91 17.67 -18.89 -37.27
N TYR A 92 17.77 -18.91 -38.59
CA TYR A 92 18.42 -17.85 -39.36
C TYR A 92 17.61 -16.55 -39.25
N GLY A 93 18.14 -15.56 -38.54
CA GLY A 93 17.45 -14.30 -38.22
C GLY A 93 16.64 -14.33 -36.91
N GLY A 94 16.61 -15.46 -36.20
CA GLY A 94 16.10 -15.51 -34.82
C GLY A 94 16.99 -14.74 -33.85
N GLU A 95 18.30 -14.73 -34.08
CA GLU A 95 19.28 -13.98 -33.28
C GLU A 95 19.06 -12.45 -33.36
N GLU A 96 18.73 -11.92 -34.54
CA GLU A 96 18.41 -10.49 -34.72
C GLU A 96 17.17 -10.09 -33.92
N LYS A 97 16.09 -10.91 -33.97
CA LYS A 97 14.88 -10.66 -33.18
C LYS A 97 15.13 -10.73 -31.67
N ILE A 98 16.00 -11.63 -31.23
CA ILE A 98 16.39 -11.73 -29.81
C ILE A 98 17.17 -10.48 -29.40
N GLU A 99 18.08 -9.99 -30.24
CA GLU A 99 18.83 -8.77 -29.95
C GLU A 99 17.92 -7.54 -29.95
N ASP A 100 16.95 -7.44 -30.87
CA ASP A 100 15.91 -6.39 -30.86
C ASP A 100 15.08 -6.39 -29.57
N ILE A 101 14.66 -7.57 -29.11
CA ILE A 101 13.93 -7.71 -27.84
C ILE A 101 14.84 -7.30 -26.68
N ARG A 102 16.12 -7.69 -26.70
CA ARG A 102 17.08 -7.33 -25.67
C ARG A 102 17.28 -5.82 -25.60
N LEU A 103 17.41 -5.15 -26.75
CA LEU A 103 17.51 -3.69 -26.84
C LEU A 103 16.22 -3.02 -26.36
N GLY A 104 15.06 -3.55 -26.73
CA GLY A 104 13.76 -3.08 -26.25
C GLY A 104 13.60 -3.20 -24.73
N LEU A 105 14.01 -4.34 -24.16
CA LEU A 105 14.00 -4.57 -22.71
C LEU A 105 14.95 -3.62 -21.98
N LEU A 106 16.13 -3.35 -22.53
CA LEU A 106 17.10 -2.43 -21.95
C LEU A 106 16.61 -0.98 -22.00
N GLY A 107 15.92 -0.60 -23.08
CA GLY A 107 15.21 0.68 -23.18
C GLY A 107 14.09 0.79 -22.14
N PHE A 108 13.26 -0.24 -22.02
CA PHE A 108 12.18 -0.30 -21.04
C PHE A 108 12.71 -0.22 -19.60
N GLU A 109 13.78 -0.95 -19.27
CA GLU A 109 14.41 -0.88 -17.95
C GLU A 109 14.88 0.54 -17.62
N ARG A 110 15.47 1.23 -18.60
CA ARG A 110 15.90 2.63 -18.44
C ARG A 110 14.72 3.56 -18.21
N ASP A 111 13.64 3.40 -18.98
CA ASP A 111 12.46 4.24 -18.88
C ASP A 111 11.74 4.03 -17.54
N VAL A 112 11.65 2.78 -17.06
CA VAL A 112 11.12 2.44 -15.72
C VAL A 112 11.98 3.07 -14.63
N LYS A 113 13.32 3.00 -14.73
CA LYS A 113 14.22 3.69 -13.79
C LYS A 113 13.99 5.20 -13.80
N ALA A 114 13.88 5.83 -14.97
CA ALA A 114 13.62 7.27 -15.07
C ALA A 114 12.27 7.67 -14.47
N VAL A 115 11.22 6.85 -14.63
CA VAL A 115 9.91 7.08 -13.98
C VAL A 115 10.04 6.94 -12.47
N ARG A 116 10.72 5.89 -11.99
CA ARG A 116 10.98 5.70 -10.56
C ARG A 116 11.70 6.90 -9.96
N ASP A 117 12.76 7.38 -10.59
CA ASP A 117 13.54 8.53 -10.09
C ASP A 117 12.67 9.80 -10.02
N LYS A 118 11.78 10.02 -11.01
CA LYS A 118 10.82 11.13 -10.97
C LYS A 118 9.82 11.00 -9.82
N VAL A 119 9.31 9.79 -9.57
CA VAL A 119 8.39 9.52 -8.47
C VAL A 119 9.08 9.72 -7.12
N ASP A 120 10.31 9.24 -6.97
CA ASP A 120 11.11 9.41 -5.75
C ASP A 120 11.42 10.91 -5.51
N ALA A 121 11.74 11.68 -6.55
CA ALA A 121 11.92 13.13 -6.45
C ALA A 121 10.63 13.84 -6.00
N ARG A 122 9.48 13.52 -6.59
CA ARG A 122 8.18 14.09 -6.21
C ARG A 122 7.78 13.70 -4.79
N ARG A 123 8.05 12.46 -4.38
CA ARG A 123 7.82 12.00 -3.02
C ARG A 123 8.61 12.83 -2.00
N ASN A 124 9.88 13.12 -2.29
CA ASN A 124 10.72 13.93 -1.42
C ASN A 124 10.23 15.38 -1.35
N GLU A 125 9.86 15.97 -2.49
CA GLU A 125 9.27 17.32 -2.55
C GLU A 125 7.98 17.41 -1.71
N VAL A 126 7.08 16.44 -1.85
CA VAL A 126 5.84 16.38 -1.05
C VAL A 126 6.15 16.20 0.43
N ALA A 127 7.14 15.37 0.79
CA ALA A 127 7.53 15.20 2.19
C ALA A 127 8.07 16.50 2.80
N GLU A 128 8.86 17.27 2.04
CA GLU A 128 9.34 18.59 2.47
C GLU A 128 8.19 19.59 2.62
N LEU A 129 7.28 19.66 1.64
CA LEU A 129 6.10 20.53 1.70
C LEU A 129 5.18 20.17 2.87
N LEU A 130 5.00 18.89 3.18
CA LEU A 130 4.22 18.46 4.35
C LEU A 130 4.89 18.87 5.66
N ARG A 131 6.23 18.80 5.74
CA ARG A 131 6.98 19.28 6.91
C ARG A 131 6.81 20.79 7.07
N GLN A 132 6.89 21.55 5.99
CA GLN A 132 6.66 23.00 5.97
C GLN A 132 5.21 23.33 6.37
N LYS A 133 4.21 22.64 5.81
CA LYS A 133 2.79 22.78 6.17
C LYS A 133 2.57 22.51 7.66
N LYS A 134 3.21 21.49 8.23
CA LYS A 134 3.11 21.19 9.66
C LYS A 134 3.71 22.29 10.52
N ALA A 135 4.88 22.82 10.15
CA ALA A 135 5.50 23.94 10.86
C ALA A 135 4.63 25.20 10.80
N LEU A 136 4.12 25.56 9.61
CA LEU A 136 3.19 26.68 9.44
C LEU A 136 1.91 26.48 10.25
N ARG A 137 1.34 25.26 10.29
CA ARG A 137 0.15 24.97 11.12
C ARG A 137 0.44 25.21 12.60
N GLN A 138 1.62 24.83 13.08
CA GLN A 138 2.05 25.10 14.45
C GLN A 138 2.17 26.60 14.71
N GLU A 139 2.84 27.34 13.82
CA GLU A 139 2.97 28.80 13.93
C GLU A 139 1.61 29.50 13.91
N THR A 140 0.71 29.11 13.00
CA THR A 140 -0.67 29.64 12.94
C THR A 140 -1.45 29.30 14.21
N SER A 141 -1.33 28.08 14.75
CA SER A 141 -2.01 27.70 15.99
C SER A 141 -1.54 28.53 17.19
N VAL A 142 -0.23 28.84 17.25
CA VAL A 142 0.32 29.73 18.27
C VAL A 142 -0.20 31.14 18.05
N GLY A 143 -0.21 31.65 16.82
CA GLY A 143 -0.76 32.96 16.48
C GLY A 143 -2.24 33.11 16.86
N GLN A 144 -3.06 32.11 16.55
CA GLN A 144 -4.49 32.07 16.91
C GLN A 144 -4.69 32.06 18.42
N ALA A 145 -3.93 31.25 19.16
CA ALA A 145 -4.03 31.22 20.61
C ALA A 145 -3.57 32.54 21.27
N LEU A 146 -2.53 33.18 20.72
CA LEU A 146 -2.10 34.51 21.18
C LEU A 146 -3.15 35.59 20.88
N LEU A 147 -3.84 35.50 19.74
CA LEU A 147 -4.93 36.40 19.38
C LEU A 147 -6.15 36.19 20.30
N GLU A 148 -6.48 34.95 20.62
CA GLU A 148 -7.52 34.62 21.60
C GLU A 148 -7.18 35.21 22.98
N ILE A 149 -5.93 35.12 23.42
CA ILE A 149 -5.47 35.75 24.67
C ILE A 149 -5.65 37.27 24.59
N ALA A 150 -5.32 37.90 23.47
CA ALA A 150 -5.48 39.34 23.26
C ALA A 150 -6.95 39.77 23.36
N GLU A 151 -7.84 39.08 22.65
CA GLU A 151 -9.28 39.37 22.64
C GLU A 151 -9.91 39.18 24.02
N ARG A 152 -9.58 38.08 24.71
CA ARG A 152 -10.08 37.82 26.07
C ARG A 152 -9.55 38.86 27.06
N LEU A 153 -8.31 39.31 26.91
CA LEU A 153 -7.73 40.37 27.72
C LEU A 153 -8.47 41.70 27.49
N ASP A 154 -8.70 42.08 26.22
CA ASP A 154 -9.41 43.31 25.85
C ASP A 154 -10.86 43.30 26.40
N LEU A 155 -11.57 42.17 26.24
CA LEU A 155 -12.93 42.00 26.78
C LEU A 155 -12.97 42.09 28.30
N LEU A 156 -11.96 41.56 28.99
CA LEU A 156 -11.88 41.59 30.44
C LEU A 156 -11.58 43.01 30.95
N GLU A 157 -10.71 43.76 30.25
CA GLU A 157 -10.47 45.18 30.53
C GLU A 157 -11.71 46.04 30.31
N GLU A 158 -12.44 45.82 29.21
CA GLU A 158 -13.71 46.51 28.94
C GLU A 158 -14.72 46.21 30.05
N LYS A 159 -14.87 44.94 30.44
CA LYS A 159 -15.77 44.52 31.53
C LYS A 159 -15.38 45.08 32.88
N LEU A 160 -14.09 45.31 33.13
CA LEU A 160 -13.57 45.90 34.37
C LEU A 160 -13.51 47.43 34.32
N GLU A 161 -13.97 48.05 33.23
CA GLU A 161 -13.94 49.50 32.98
C GLU A 161 -12.53 50.10 33.12
N ILE A 162 -11.50 49.29 32.91
CA ILE A 162 -10.10 49.71 32.91
C ILE A 162 -9.90 50.48 31.62
N SER A 163 -10.22 51.77 31.65
CA SER A 163 -10.06 52.65 30.49
C SER A 163 -8.57 52.81 30.18
N THR A 164 -8.05 51.94 29.32
CA THR A 164 -6.81 52.22 28.59
C THR A 164 -7.17 53.12 27.40
N PRO A 165 -6.63 54.35 27.29
CA PRO A 165 -6.97 55.25 26.19
C PRO A 165 -6.14 54.90 24.95
N SER A 166 -6.52 53.88 24.18
CA SER A 166 -6.00 53.60 22.81
C SER A 166 -6.64 52.33 22.27
N THR A 167 -7.16 52.16 21.05
CA THR A 167 -7.18 52.95 19.82
C THR A 167 -8.46 52.52 19.10
N LYS A 168 -9.41 53.43 18.90
CA LYS A 168 -10.50 53.22 17.95
C LYS A 168 -9.88 53.24 16.55
N GLN A 169 -9.63 52.09 15.96
CA GLN A 169 -9.36 52.04 14.52
C GLN A 169 -10.62 52.50 13.78
N PRO A 170 -10.53 53.51 12.89
CA PRO A 170 -11.66 53.91 12.09
C PRO A 170 -11.93 52.81 11.06
N ALA A 171 -13.14 52.27 11.08
CA ALA A 171 -13.70 51.50 9.99
C ALA A 171 -13.70 52.37 8.72
N THR A 172 -12.67 52.22 7.88
CA THR A 172 -12.69 52.72 6.51
C THR A 172 -13.72 51.93 5.72
N LYS A 173 -14.92 52.51 5.64
CA LYS A 173 -15.90 52.17 4.61
C LYS A 173 -15.28 52.46 3.25
N VAL A 174 -14.93 51.43 2.48
CA VAL A 174 -14.75 51.54 1.03
C VAL A 174 -15.97 50.91 0.39
N LYS A 175 -16.70 51.74 -0.34
CA LYS A 175 -17.91 51.39 -1.08
C LYS A 175 -17.54 51.22 -2.56
N ASP A 176 -18.02 50.12 -3.14
CA ASP A 176 -18.39 49.86 -4.54
C ASP A 176 -17.34 49.97 -5.67
N GLN A 177 -16.99 48.84 -6.30
CA GLN A 177 -17.62 48.41 -7.57
C GLN A 177 -17.21 46.99 -8.02
N PRO A 178 -18.08 46.29 -8.77
CA PRO A 178 -17.90 44.89 -9.16
C PRO A 178 -17.13 44.77 -10.48
N ARG A 179 -16.21 43.81 -10.55
CA ARG A 179 -15.71 43.27 -11.81
C ARG A 179 -15.81 41.75 -11.77
N ASP A 180 -16.71 41.28 -12.62
CA ASP A 180 -16.84 39.94 -13.15
C ASP A 180 -15.52 39.50 -13.79
N ASP A 181 -14.90 38.45 -13.25
CA ASP A 181 -13.99 37.59 -14.00
C ASP A 181 -14.04 36.20 -13.38
N GLY A 182 -14.54 35.24 -14.17
CA GLY A 182 -14.76 33.87 -13.77
C GLY A 182 -13.45 33.12 -13.54
N GLY A 183 -13.33 32.53 -12.36
CA GLY A 183 -12.18 31.71 -12.01
C GLY A 183 -12.46 30.89 -10.77
N GLU A 184 -12.99 29.69 -11.01
CA GLU A 184 -12.92 28.50 -10.14
C GLU A 184 -13.48 28.66 -8.72
N LEU A 185 -14.70 28.13 -8.58
CA LEU A 185 -15.32 27.74 -7.32
C LEU A 185 -14.43 26.64 -6.69
N TRP A 186 -13.48 27.03 -5.85
CA TRP A 186 -12.81 26.09 -4.95
C TRP A 186 -13.85 25.67 -3.93
N ASP A 187 -14.54 24.58 -4.25
CA ASP A 187 -15.28 23.74 -3.33
C ASP A 187 -14.26 23.09 -2.39
N ASP A 188 -13.72 23.93 -1.50
CA ASP A 188 -12.97 23.50 -0.33
C ASP A 188 -14.03 23.26 0.75
N GLU A 189 -14.72 22.13 0.61
CA GLU A 189 -15.42 21.43 1.68
C GLU A 189 -14.38 21.01 2.74
N TRP A 190 -13.77 22.00 3.39
CA TRP A 190 -13.11 21.86 4.68
C TRP A 190 -14.20 21.86 5.74
N VAL A 191 -15.01 20.80 5.73
CA VAL A 191 -15.63 20.32 6.96
C VAL A 191 -14.51 19.55 7.68
N GLU A 192 -13.52 20.29 8.20
CA GLU A 192 -12.83 19.82 9.38
C GLU A 192 -13.92 19.87 10.45
N GLU A 193 -14.60 18.73 10.58
CA GLU A 193 -15.31 18.32 11.77
C GLU A 193 -14.28 18.48 12.90
N THR A 194 -14.15 19.72 13.36
CA THR A 194 -14.01 20.00 14.77
C THR A 194 -15.26 19.36 15.34
N THR A 195 -15.16 18.04 15.56
CA THR A 195 -15.66 17.48 16.79
C THR A 195 -15.14 18.47 17.83
N THR A 196 -16.01 19.41 18.16
CA THR A 196 -16.24 19.78 19.54
C THR A 196 -16.33 18.44 20.24
N ASN A 197 -15.16 17.90 20.59
CA ASN A 197 -14.99 17.17 21.80
C ASN A 197 -15.47 18.19 22.83
N ASP A 198 -16.80 18.20 23.00
CA ASP A 198 -17.49 18.25 24.27
C ASP A 198 -16.85 17.16 25.14
N ILE A 199 -15.58 17.37 25.45
CA ILE A 199 -15.07 17.04 26.77
C ILE A 199 -15.70 18.12 27.62
N ASP A 200 -16.98 17.87 27.88
CA ASP A 200 -17.66 18.15 29.11
C ASP A 200 -16.83 17.43 30.20
N GLU A 201 -15.58 17.88 30.41
CA GLU A 201 -14.96 17.80 31.71
C GLU A 201 -15.81 18.74 32.55
N GLU A 202 -16.90 18.18 33.07
CA GLU A 202 -17.33 18.19 34.45
C GLU A 202 -16.41 19.00 35.39
N LEU A 203 -16.20 20.27 35.06
CA LEU A 203 -15.98 21.30 36.04
C LEU A 203 -17.34 21.45 36.69
N ASP A 204 -17.52 20.63 37.73
CA ASP A 204 -18.55 20.72 38.73
C ASP A 204 -18.61 22.18 39.21
N SER A 205 -19.31 23.00 38.44
CA SER A 205 -19.62 24.37 38.77
C SER A 205 -20.72 24.24 39.80
N VAL A 206 -20.32 23.89 41.01
CA VAL A 206 -21.13 24.05 42.22
C VAL A 206 -21.82 25.40 42.04
N GLU A 207 -23.15 25.39 41.98
CA GLU A 207 -23.96 26.61 42.01
C GLU A 207 -23.66 27.28 43.36
N VAL A 208 -22.60 28.09 43.36
CA VAL A 208 -22.10 28.80 44.53
C VAL A 208 -23.03 29.98 44.75
N ASP A 209 -24.08 29.74 45.52
CA ASP A 209 -24.95 30.76 46.09
C ASP A 209 -24.10 31.66 46.99
N GLY A 210 -24.03 32.98 46.71
CA GLY A 210 -23.35 33.97 47.57
C GLY A 210 -22.18 34.77 46.98
N VAL A 211 -21.73 34.52 45.75
CA VAL A 211 -20.76 35.40 45.05
C VAL A 211 -21.53 36.24 44.00
N PRO A 212 -21.28 37.56 43.87
CA PRO A 212 -21.89 38.35 42.81
C PRO A 212 -21.61 37.68 41.46
N PRO A 213 -22.63 37.34 40.65
CA PRO A 213 -22.44 36.53 39.44
C PRO A 213 -21.54 37.21 38.41
N ARG A 214 -21.45 38.54 38.45
CA ARG A 214 -20.52 39.33 37.63
C ARG A 214 -19.06 39.16 38.07
N LEU A 215 -18.79 39.16 39.36
CA LEU A 215 -17.44 38.98 39.91
C LEU A 215 -16.95 37.54 39.72
N LYS A 216 -17.85 36.56 39.91
CA LYS A 216 -17.57 35.15 39.62
C LYS A 216 -17.13 34.96 38.17
N ARG A 217 -17.93 35.42 37.20
CA ARG A 217 -17.62 35.35 35.76
C ARG A 217 -16.30 36.03 35.39
N ARG A 218 -16.06 37.26 35.90
CA ARG A 218 -14.80 37.98 35.64
C ARG A 218 -13.58 37.22 36.17
N THR A 219 -13.73 36.60 37.33
CA THR A 219 -12.65 35.83 37.94
C THR A 219 -12.38 34.53 37.19
N GLU A 220 -13.44 33.82 36.80
CA GLU A 220 -13.34 32.63 35.95
C GLU A 220 -12.66 32.96 34.60
N GLU A 221 -13.07 34.04 33.94
CA GLU A 221 -12.46 34.51 32.69
C GLU A 221 -10.96 34.83 32.87
N PHE A 222 -10.58 35.46 33.99
CA PHE A 222 -9.17 35.74 34.30
C PHE A 222 -8.36 34.46 34.58
N LEU A 223 -8.92 33.48 35.26
CA LEU A 223 -8.27 32.19 35.52
C LEU A 223 -8.06 31.41 34.21
N ILE A 224 -9.06 31.42 33.31
CA ILE A 224 -8.91 30.82 31.98
C ILE A 224 -7.83 31.56 31.18
N LEU A 225 -7.80 32.89 31.22
CA LEU A 225 -6.75 33.69 30.58
C LEU A 225 -5.36 33.32 31.11
N LYS A 226 -5.22 33.15 32.42
CA LYS A 226 -3.98 32.73 33.07
C LYS A 226 -3.56 31.32 32.66
N HIS A 227 -4.51 30.39 32.55
CA HIS A 227 -4.25 29.03 32.07
C HIS A 227 -3.84 29.00 30.60
N LEU A 228 -4.51 29.80 29.75
CA LEU A 228 -4.13 29.94 28.34
C LEU A 228 -2.72 30.54 28.21
N ALA A 229 -2.39 31.55 29.01
CA ALA A 229 -1.05 32.15 29.03
C ALA A 229 0.03 31.17 29.51
N SER A 230 -0.26 30.31 30.49
CA SER A 230 0.71 29.34 31.02
C SER A 230 0.96 28.15 30.09
N LYS A 231 0.01 27.84 29.19
CA LYS A 231 0.16 26.82 28.13
C LYS A 231 1.22 27.21 27.10
N HIS A 232 1.50 28.51 26.96
CA HIS A 232 2.51 29.03 26.05
C HIS A 232 3.82 29.35 26.80
N SER A 233 4.94 29.44 26.06
CA SER A 233 6.24 29.72 26.67
C SER A 233 6.21 31.08 27.41
N PRO A 234 6.58 31.13 28.70
CA PRO A 234 6.54 32.36 29.50
C PRO A 234 7.52 33.43 29.01
N GLN A 235 8.44 33.10 28.10
CA GLN A 235 9.37 34.05 27.47
C GLN A 235 8.87 34.59 26.12
N HIS A 236 7.64 34.27 25.71
CA HIS A 236 7.12 34.76 24.43
C HIS A 236 7.01 36.30 24.46
N PRO A 237 7.58 37.05 23.48
CA PRO A 237 7.64 38.52 23.51
C PRO A 237 6.28 39.20 23.70
N PHE A 238 5.22 38.63 23.12
CA PHE A 238 3.86 39.13 23.30
C PHE A 238 3.37 39.01 24.75
N LEU A 239 3.60 37.86 25.41
CA LEU A 239 3.13 37.66 26.79
C LEU A 239 3.84 38.60 27.76
N LEU A 240 5.13 38.85 27.56
CA LEU A 240 5.90 39.83 28.32
C LEU A 240 5.34 41.26 28.16
N ALA A 241 4.91 41.63 26.95
CA ALA A 241 4.28 42.92 26.70
C ALA A 241 2.90 43.04 27.37
N GLN A 242 2.14 41.93 27.47
CA GLN A 242 0.83 41.92 28.11
C GLN A 242 0.88 41.73 29.63
N GLU A 243 2.02 41.35 30.22
CA GLU A 243 2.15 41.08 31.66
C GLU A 243 1.72 42.28 32.53
N GLY A 244 2.04 43.51 32.09
CA GLY A 244 1.63 44.72 32.79
C GLY A 244 0.10 44.92 32.83
N ARG A 245 -0.59 44.58 31.74
CA ARG A 245 -2.06 44.62 31.66
C ARG A 245 -2.69 43.55 32.53
N MET A 246 -2.18 42.32 32.44
CA MET A 246 -2.63 41.21 33.30
C MET A 246 -2.46 41.53 34.79
N ARG A 247 -1.35 42.17 35.19
CA ARG A 247 -1.12 42.59 36.58
C ARG A 247 -2.12 43.66 37.03
N THR A 248 -2.43 44.64 36.17
CA THR A 248 -3.41 45.68 36.47
C THR A 248 -4.80 45.08 36.70
N ILE A 249 -5.21 44.16 35.82
CA ILE A 249 -6.46 43.40 35.97
C ILE A 249 -6.47 42.59 37.26
N GLN A 250 -5.36 41.91 37.57
CA GLN A 250 -5.20 41.12 38.79
C GLN A 250 -5.37 41.98 40.04
N GLU A 251 -4.71 43.14 40.12
CA GLU A 251 -4.81 44.07 41.24
C GLU A 251 -6.25 44.58 41.42
N ILE A 252 -6.93 44.91 40.34
CA ILE A 252 -8.32 45.39 40.38
C ILE A 252 -9.27 44.29 40.83
N LEU A 253 -9.15 43.07 40.29
CA LEU A 253 -9.94 41.92 40.72
C LEU A 253 -9.71 41.58 42.19
N LEU A 254 -8.45 41.60 42.66
CA LEU A 254 -8.12 41.37 44.07
C LEU A 254 -8.75 42.46 44.95
N SER A 255 -8.73 43.72 44.52
CA SER A 255 -9.37 44.82 45.27
C SER A 255 -10.89 44.67 45.34
N ASP A 256 -11.56 44.30 44.24
CA ASP A 256 -13.02 44.08 44.18
C ASP A 256 -13.44 42.89 45.04
N LEU A 257 -12.63 41.82 45.01
CA LEU A 257 -12.81 40.64 45.85
C LEU A 257 -12.61 40.97 47.34
N GLU A 258 -11.63 41.80 47.70
CA GLU A 258 -11.43 42.27 49.06
C GLU A 258 -12.57 43.16 49.57
N MET A 259 -13.13 44.03 48.72
CA MET A 259 -14.33 44.80 49.06
C MET A 259 -15.52 43.87 49.31
N THR A 260 -15.72 42.88 48.44
CA THR A 260 -16.81 41.92 48.54
C THR A 260 -16.68 41.07 49.82
N ILE A 261 -15.48 40.60 50.15
CA ILE A 261 -15.21 39.85 51.40
C ILE A 261 -15.54 40.68 52.65
N LYS A 262 -15.29 41.99 52.63
CA LYS A 262 -15.60 42.89 53.76
C LYS A 262 -17.10 43.13 53.92
N GLN A 263 -17.85 43.18 52.82
CA GLN A 263 -19.29 43.39 52.81
C GLN A 263 -20.07 42.12 53.13
N GLU A 264 -19.51 40.96 52.79
CA GLU A 264 -20.14 39.67 53.05
C GLU A 264 -20.27 39.43 54.56
N THR A 265 -21.36 38.81 54.98
CA THR A 265 -21.63 38.49 56.40
C THR A 265 -21.63 36.99 56.66
N GLU A 266 -21.90 36.18 55.63
CA GLU A 266 -21.92 34.73 55.74
C GLU A 266 -20.51 34.12 55.70
N ILE A 267 -20.24 33.21 56.64
CA ILE A 267 -18.92 32.57 56.79
C ILE A 267 -18.59 31.67 55.59
N LYS A 268 -19.59 30.97 55.03
CA LYS A 268 -19.42 30.10 53.85
C LYS A 268 -19.01 30.91 52.62
N ASN A 269 -19.69 32.02 52.36
CA ASN A 269 -19.40 32.89 51.21
C ASN A 269 -18.04 33.56 51.36
N LYS A 270 -17.66 33.96 52.59
CA LYS A 270 -16.30 34.43 52.88
C LYS A 270 -15.22 33.40 52.59
N GLN A 271 -15.45 32.14 52.98
CA GLN A 271 -14.48 31.06 52.73
C GLN A 271 -14.31 30.83 51.21
N ASN A 272 -15.40 30.88 50.44
CA ASN A 272 -15.36 30.72 48.99
C ASN A 272 -14.64 31.89 48.31
N LEU A 273 -14.94 33.13 48.70
CA LEU A 273 -14.24 34.32 48.20
C LEU A 273 -12.74 34.29 48.54
N LEU A 274 -12.36 33.75 49.69
CA LEU A 274 -10.95 33.56 50.06
C LEU A 274 -10.25 32.49 49.22
N GLN A 275 -10.94 31.40 48.85
CA GLN A 275 -10.41 30.39 47.93
C GLN A 275 -10.17 30.99 46.53
N ILE A 276 -11.15 31.73 46.02
CA ILE A 276 -11.05 32.44 44.74
C ILE A 276 -9.90 33.46 44.77
N ARG A 277 -9.71 34.16 45.89
CA ARG A 277 -8.58 35.09 46.09
C ARG A 277 -7.24 34.39 45.98
N GLY A 278 -7.11 33.21 46.60
CA GLY A 278 -5.91 32.38 46.53
C GLY A 278 -5.57 32.01 45.08
N ALA A 279 -6.57 31.55 44.32
CA ALA A 279 -6.41 31.15 42.93
C ALA A 279 -6.00 32.30 41.98
N ILE A 280 -6.38 33.54 42.27
CA ILE A 280 -5.95 34.72 41.49
C ILE A 280 -4.53 35.16 41.88
N ALA A 281 -4.15 35.01 43.15
CA ALA A 281 -2.90 35.54 43.71
C ALA A 281 -1.67 34.65 43.42
N GLU A 282 -1.84 33.33 43.38
CA GLU A 282 -0.87 32.36 42.84
C GLU A 282 -0.84 32.43 41.33
#